data_AF-A0A834S1S7-F1
#
_entry.id   AF-A0A834S1S7-F1
#
_cell.length_a   1.000
_cell.length_b   1.000
_cell.length_c   1.000
_cell.angle_alpha   90.00
_cell.angle_beta   90.00
_cell.angle_gamma   90.00
#
_symmetry.space_group_name_H-M   'P 1'
#
loop_
_entity.id
_entity.type
_entity.pdbx_description
1 polymer ?
#
loop_
_entity_poly.entity_id
_entity_poly.type
_entity_poly.pdbx_seq_one_letter_code
_entity_poly.pdbx_strand_id
1 'polypeptide(L)'
;MDDGLYVVSHIADGYHETAFLGTEPHTPVKSELKVNEKERYLLYHRRFAHLGPTKIAKLHEVTTLQKKIQVPEKIEICEVCSLTKMKNSIPKQLREHKATKLALVQFDIAGPFPTVRNNQLSGS
;
A
#
# COMPACT_ATOMS: atom_id res chain seq x y z
N MET A 1 23.04 16.23 -13.41
CA MET A 1 22.24 17.28 -14.08
C MET A 1 22.51 18.54 -13.31
N ASP A 2 22.82 19.61 -14.03
CA ASP A 2 23.77 20.66 -13.63
C ASP A 2 23.25 21.66 -12.59
N ASP A 3 24.15 22.21 -11.77
CA ASP A 3 23.90 23.29 -10.80
C ASP A 3 23.47 24.57 -11.54
N GLY A 4 22.15 24.78 -11.66
CA GLY A 4 21.59 25.93 -12.38
C GLY A 4 21.37 27.15 -11.47
N LEU A 5 21.98 28.28 -11.80
CA LEU A 5 21.65 29.59 -11.23
C LEU A 5 20.40 30.14 -11.92
N TYR A 6 19.31 30.34 -11.18
CA TYR A 6 18.10 30.97 -11.71
C TYR A 6 18.13 32.48 -11.46
N VAL A 7 18.10 33.27 -12.54
CA VAL A 7 17.93 34.71 -12.48
C VAL A 7 16.51 35.03 -12.95
N VAL A 8 15.68 35.58 -12.06
CA VAL A 8 14.33 36.07 -12.40
C VAL A 8 14.44 37.56 -12.66
N SER A 9 14.42 37.96 -13.92
CA SER A 9 14.59 39.35 -14.35
C SER A 9 13.35 39.85 -15.07
N HIS A 10 12.28 40.13 -14.32
CA HIS A 10 11.22 41.05 -14.77
C HIS A 10 10.46 41.62 -13.55
N ILE A 11 10.89 42.79 -13.08
CA ILE A 11 10.09 43.60 -12.15
C ILE A 11 10.28 45.05 -12.55
N ALA A 12 9.16 45.78 -12.58
CA ALA A 12 9.05 47.19 -12.96
C ALA A 12 10.10 48.11 -12.30
N ASP A 13 10.28 49.31 -12.90
CA ASP A 13 11.23 50.33 -12.46
C ASP A 13 11.23 50.51 -10.93
N GLY A 14 12.36 50.18 -10.29
CA GLY A 14 12.56 50.33 -8.84
C GLY A 14 12.98 49.07 -8.07
N TYR A 15 13.06 47.90 -8.72
CA TYR A 15 13.54 46.67 -8.07
C TYR A 15 15.00 46.36 -8.43
N HIS A 16 15.82 46.03 -7.43
CA HIS A 16 17.21 45.59 -7.61
C HIS A 16 17.30 44.07 -7.75
N GLU A 17 18.17 43.60 -8.64
CA GLU A 17 18.46 42.18 -8.86
C GLU A 17 19.08 41.55 -7.61
N THR A 18 18.45 40.50 -7.08
CA THR A 18 19.02 39.69 -5.99
C THR A 18 19.11 38.23 -6.44
N ALA A 19 20.33 37.72 -6.53
CA ALA A 19 20.59 36.30 -6.81
C ALA A 19 20.40 35.46 -5.54
N PHE A 20 19.55 34.45 -5.60
CA PHE A 20 19.36 33.49 -4.52
C PHE A 20 20.21 32.25 -4.80
N LEU A 21 21.11 31.89 -3.88
CA LEU A 21 21.70 30.55 -3.92
C LEU A 21 20.60 29.53 -3.61
N GLY A 22 20.40 28.58 -4.52
CA GLY A 22 19.57 27.42 -4.27
C GLY A 22 20.18 26.62 -3.13
N THR A 23 19.66 26.77 -1.91
CA THR A 23 19.94 25.80 -0.85
C THR A 23 19.12 24.56 -1.15
N GLU A 24 19.81 23.45 -1.39
CA GLU A 24 19.22 22.12 -1.29
C GLU A 24 18.38 22.05 -0.01
N PRO A 25 17.15 21.51 -0.03
CA PRO A 25 16.50 21.13 1.20
C PRO A 25 17.41 20.11 1.89
N HIS A 26 17.99 20.47 3.03
CA HIS A 26 18.66 19.54 3.92
C HIS A 26 17.67 18.42 4.28
N THR A 27 17.64 17.35 3.49
CA THR A 27 17.04 16.11 3.92
C THR A 27 17.88 15.65 5.10
N PRO A 28 17.33 15.49 6.31
CA PRO A 28 18.11 14.93 7.40
C PRO A 28 18.63 13.58 6.92
N VAL A 29 19.94 13.36 7.01
CA VAL A 29 20.56 12.06 6.78
C VAL A 29 20.00 11.13 7.85
N LYS A 30 18.98 10.35 7.49
CA LYS A 30 18.23 9.50 8.42
C LYS A 30 19.05 8.24 8.68
N SER A 31 19.51 8.09 9.90
CA SER A 31 20.30 6.97 10.35
C SER A 31 19.44 5.71 10.52
N GLU A 32 19.98 4.56 10.11
CA GLU A 32 19.32 3.27 10.35
C GLU A 32 19.14 3.04 11.86
N LEU A 33 17.91 2.71 12.27
CA LEU A 33 17.60 2.44 13.68
C LEU A 33 18.39 1.24 14.21
N LYS A 34 18.78 1.32 15.49
CA LYS A 34 19.41 0.21 16.21
C LYS A 34 18.47 -1.01 16.22
N VAL A 35 19.04 -2.21 16.17
CA VAL A 35 18.30 -3.50 16.11
C VAL A 35 17.21 -3.58 17.20
N ASN A 36 17.56 -3.19 18.44
CA ASN A 36 16.63 -3.19 19.58
C ASN A 36 15.40 -2.31 19.38
N GLU A 37 15.51 -1.19 18.65
CA GLU A 37 14.38 -0.29 18.40
C GLU A 37 13.44 -0.86 17.33
N LYS A 38 14.00 -1.56 16.33
CA LYS A 38 13.22 -2.28 15.32
C LYS A 38 12.37 -3.39 15.95
N GLU A 39 12.98 -4.19 16.83
CA GLU A 39 12.27 -5.24 17.57
C GLU A 39 11.15 -4.66 18.44
N ARG A 40 11.44 -3.55 19.14
CA ARG A 40 10.44 -2.86 19.95
C ARG A 40 9.27 -2.34 19.12
N TYR A 41 9.53 -1.77 17.95
CA TYR A 41 8.48 -1.37 17.01
C TYR A 41 7.63 -2.57 16.58
N LEU A 42 8.24 -3.70 16.20
CA LEU A 42 7.53 -4.91 15.79
C LEU A 42 6.67 -5.49 16.91
N LEU A 43 7.12 -5.41 18.16
CA LEU A 43 6.31 -5.80 19.32
C LEU A 43 5.07 -4.92 19.48
N TYR A 44 5.22 -3.60 19.34
CA TYR A 44 4.07 -2.70 19.36
C TYR A 44 3.10 -2.96 18.21
N HIS A 45 3.62 -3.17 17.00
CA HIS A 45 2.81 -3.53 15.85
C HIS A 45 1.99 -4.81 16.09
N ARG A 46 2.61 -5.86 16.63
CA ARG A 46 1.90 -7.13 16.93
C ARG A 46 0.89 -7.01 18.08
N ARG A 47 1.21 -6.27 19.14
CA ARG A 47 0.34 -6.15 20.34
C ARG A 47 -0.85 -5.23 20.13
N PHE A 48 -0.65 -4.14 19.40
CA PHE A 48 -1.70 -3.18 19.11
C PHE A 48 -2.34 -3.49 17.76
N ALA A 49 -2.92 -4.68 17.62
CA ALA A 49 -3.79 -5.06 16.48
C ALA A 49 -3.23 -4.72 15.08
N HIS A 50 -1.93 -4.90 14.85
CA HIS A 50 -1.29 -4.65 13.55
C HIS A 50 -1.47 -3.20 13.02
N LEU A 51 -1.50 -2.23 13.93
CA LEU A 51 -1.59 -0.81 13.56
C LEU A 51 -0.46 -0.38 12.62
N GLY A 52 -0.77 0.60 11.77
CA GLY A 52 0.19 1.19 10.85
C GLY A 52 1.25 2.06 11.54
N PRO A 53 2.36 2.34 10.84
CA PRO A 53 3.50 3.08 11.38
C PRO A 53 3.13 4.47 11.92
N THR A 54 2.22 5.17 11.23
CA THR A 54 1.77 6.51 11.63
C THR A 54 1.05 6.50 12.98
N LYS A 55 0.20 5.50 13.22
CA LYS A 55 -0.53 5.34 14.47
C LYS A 55 0.40 4.90 15.60
N ILE A 56 1.35 3.99 15.33
CA ILE A 56 2.34 3.56 16.31
C ILE A 56 3.24 4.72 16.74
N ALA A 57 3.70 5.55 15.80
CA ALA A 57 4.50 6.74 16.13
C ALA A 57 3.76 7.67 17.11
N LYS A 58 2.44 7.80 16.97
CA LYS A 58 1.59 8.66 17.80
C LYS A 58 1.03 8.00 19.06
N LEU A 59 1.36 6.75 19.35
CA LEU A 59 0.88 6.08 20.57
C LEU A 59 1.25 6.85 21.85
N HIS A 60 2.36 7.59 21.84
CA HIS A 60 2.78 8.43 22.95
C HIS A 60 1.81 9.59 23.28
N GLU A 61 0.96 10.01 22.33
CA GLU A 61 -0.04 11.08 22.54
C GLU A 61 -1.24 10.58 23.35
N VAL A 62 -1.52 9.28 23.32
CA VAL A 62 -2.73 8.66 23.91
C VAL A 62 -2.43 7.66 25.01
N THR A 63 -1.15 7.42 25.32
CA THR A 63 -0.71 6.48 26.35
C THR A 63 0.26 7.14 27.33
N THR A 64 0.70 6.40 28.34
CA THR A 64 1.70 6.85 29.33
C THR A 64 3.14 6.87 28.80
N LEU A 65 3.36 6.59 27.51
CA LEU A 65 4.68 6.64 26.89
C LEU A 65 5.17 8.08 26.82
N GLN A 66 6.27 8.38 27.51
CA GLN A 66 6.88 9.72 27.49
C GLN A 66 7.59 10.07 26.17
N LYS A 67 7.99 9.05 25.40
CA LYS A 67 8.80 9.22 24.19
C LYS A 67 8.06 8.67 22.98
N LYS A 68 8.21 9.39 21.87
CA LYS A 68 7.77 8.94 20.55
C LYS A 68 8.45 7.62 20.19
N ILE A 69 7.68 6.66 19.69
CA ILE A 69 8.23 5.40 19.20
C ILE A 69 8.93 5.68 17.86
N GLN A 70 10.18 5.24 17.75
CA GLN A 70 10.93 5.32 16.50
C GLN A 70 10.38 4.30 15.50
N VAL A 71 10.06 4.77 14.30
CA VAL A 71 9.53 3.93 13.22
C VAL A 71 10.66 3.62 12.25
N PRO A 72 10.94 2.35 11.93
CA PRO A 72 11.96 2.01 10.95
C PRO A 72 11.60 2.51 9.56
N GLU A 73 12.59 2.91 8.77
CA GLU A 73 12.37 3.39 7.40
C GLU A 73 12.00 2.26 6.44
N LYS A 74 12.77 1.17 6.50
CA LYS A 74 12.50 -0.08 5.79
C LYS A 74 11.77 -1.01 6.75
N ILE A 75 10.48 -1.17 6.52
CA ILE A 75 9.61 -2.03 7.31
C ILE A 75 9.30 -3.26 6.46
N GLU A 76 9.80 -4.42 6.89
CA GLU A 76 9.32 -5.68 6.37
C GLU A 76 7.83 -5.83 6.75
N ILE A 77 7.02 -6.20 5.76
CA ILE A 77 5.58 -6.39 5.99
C ILE A 77 5.42 -7.58 6.92
N CYS A 78 4.73 -7.38 8.05
CA CYS A 78 4.40 -8.47 8.96
C CYS A 78 3.64 -9.58 8.23
N GLU A 79 4.00 -10.83 8.47
CA GLU A 79 3.38 -12.02 7.86
C GLU A 79 1.84 -11.99 7.91
N VAL A 80 1.26 -11.71 9.08
CA VAL A 80 -0.19 -11.61 9.26
C VAL A 80 -0.80 -10.48 8.42
N CYS A 81 -0.12 -9.32 8.38
CA CYS A 81 -0.54 -8.21 7.52
C CYS A 81 -0.45 -8.56 6.04
N SER A 82 0.57 -9.32 5.66
CA SER A 82 0.76 -9.78 4.28
C SER A 82 -0.41 -10.66 3.87
N LEU A 83 -0.72 -11.70 4.66
CA LEU A 83 -1.81 -12.64 4.40
C LEU A 83 -3.19 -11.94 4.34
N THR A 84 -3.46 -11.06 5.30
CA THR A 84 -4.78 -10.39 5.40
C THR A 84 -4.98 -9.28 4.38
N LYS A 85 -3.90 -8.61 3.95
CA LYS A 85 -3.95 -7.52 2.96
C LYS A 85 -3.58 -7.99 1.56
N MET A 86 -3.49 -9.29 1.31
CA MET A 86 -3.39 -9.81 -0.04
C MET A 86 -4.58 -9.29 -0.85
N LYS A 87 -4.30 -8.38 -1.78
CA LYS A 87 -5.28 -7.98 -2.78
C LYS A 87 -5.20 -9.01 -3.89
N ASN A 88 -6.35 -9.50 -4.34
CA ASN A 88 -6.41 -10.29 -5.56
C ASN A 88 -5.86 -9.42 -6.70
N SER A 89 -4.62 -9.66 -7.09
CA SER A 89 -4.01 -9.03 -8.26
C SER A 89 -4.61 -9.70 -9.48
N ILE A 90 -5.79 -9.27 -9.88
CA ILE A 90 -6.45 -9.77 -11.08
C ILE A 90 -5.79 -9.05 -12.27
N PRO A 91 -5.25 -9.78 -13.25
CA PRO A 91 -4.74 -9.16 -14.47
C PRO A 91 -5.88 -8.37 -15.11
N LYS A 92 -5.65 -7.07 -15.36
CA LYS A 92 -6.66 -6.18 -15.96
C LYS A 92 -6.94 -6.55 -17.42
N GLN A 93 -6.01 -7.24 -18.06
CA GLN A 93 -6.14 -7.68 -19.45
C GLN A 93 -6.72 -9.09 -19.48
N LEU A 94 -7.86 -9.22 -20.15
CA LEU A 94 -8.41 -10.50 -20.54
C LEU A 94 -7.54 -11.11 -21.65
N ARG A 95 -7.52 -12.44 -21.72
CA ARG A 95 -6.86 -13.13 -22.84
C ARG A 95 -7.60 -12.86 -24.14
N GLU A 96 -6.86 -12.75 -25.23
CA GLU A 96 -7.45 -12.63 -26.56
C GLU A 96 -8.28 -13.87 -26.92
N HIS A 97 -9.45 -13.63 -27.50
CA HIS A 97 -10.31 -14.70 -28.02
C HIS A 97 -9.68 -15.32 -29.28
N LYS A 98 -9.83 -16.64 -29.46
CA LYS A 98 -9.32 -17.32 -30.66
C LYS A 98 -10.16 -16.93 -31.88
N ALA A 99 -9.52 -16.48 -32.95
CA ALA A 99 -10.20 -15.98 -34.16
C ALA A 99 -10.59 -17.09 -35.15
N THR A 100 -9.91 -18.23 -35.10
CA THR A 100 -10.12 -19.35 -36.01
C THR A 100 -11.31 -20.20 -35.56
N LYS A 101 -12.13 -20.64 -36.53
CA LYS A 101 -13.29 -21.51 -36.25
C LYS A 101 -12.83 -22.81 -35.57
N LEU A 102 -13.57 -23.23 -34.54
CA LEU A 102 -13.28 -24.42 -33.73
C LEU A 102 -11.92 -24.42 -33.01
N ALA A 103 -11.21 -23.29 -32.94
CA ALA A 103 -9.93 -23.22 -32.24
C ALA A 103 -10.05 -23.18 -30.71
N LEU A 104 -11.27 -22.96 -30.20
CA LEU A 104 -11.59 -23.11 -28.78
C LEU A 104 -13.03 -23.61 -28.67
N VAL A 105 -13.21 -24.75 -28.02
CA VAL A 105 -14.52 -25.27 -27.60
C VAL A 105 -14.48 -25.38 -26.09
N GLN A 106 -15.23 -24.51 -25.40
CA GLN A 106 -15.41 -24.57 -23.97
C GLN A 106 -16.78 -25.19 -23.70
N PHE A 107 -16.81 -26.26 -22.92
CA PHE A 107 -18.04 -26.84 -22.41
C PHE A 107 -17.98 -26.84 -20.89
N ASP A 108 -19.12 -26.60 -20.27
CA ASP A 108 -19.28 -26.65 -18.81
C ASP A 108 -20.61 -27.33 -18.51
N ILE A 109 -20.66 -28.04 -17.39
CA ILE A 109 -21.87 -28.73 -16.95
C ILE A 109 -22.49 -27.86 -15.85
N ALA A 110 -23.58 -27.18 -16.18
CA ALA A 110 -24.36 -26.48 -15.17
C ALA A 110 -25.10 -27.50 -14.28
N GLY A 111 -25.25 -27.21 -12.98
CA GLY A 111 -26.02 -28.06 -12.07
C GLY A 111 -26.26 -27.39 -10.71
N PRO A 112 -27.14 -27.96 -9.85
CA PRO A 112 -27.89 -29.20 -10.03
C PRO A 112 -29.17 -29.02 -10.85
N PHE A 113 -29.45 -29.96 -11.76
CA PHE A 113 -30.72 -30.00 -12.49
C PHE A 113 -31.86 -30.45 -11.58
N PRO A 114 -33.08 -29.91 -11.77
CA PRO A 114 -34.23 -30.34 -10.98
C PRO A 114 -34.47 -31.84 -11.18
N THR A 115 -34.43 -32.59 -10.09
CA THR A 115 -34.93 -33.96 -10.08
C THR A 115 -36.44 -33.93 -10.21
N VAL A 116 -36.98 -34.66 -11.18
CA VAL A 116 -38.42 -34.91 -11.26
C VAL A 116 -38.81 -35.62 -9.98
N ARG A 117 -39.53 -34.92 -9.07
CA ARG A 117 -40.22 -35.58 -7.96
C ARG A 117 -41.31 -36.41 -8.59
N ASN A 118 -41.12 -37.72 -8.70
CA ASN A 118 -42.22 -38.63 -8.99
C ASN A 118 -43.32 -38.33 -7.96
N ASN A 119 -44.47 -37.88 -8.46
CA ASN A 119 -45.67 -37.70 -7.65
C ASN A 119 -45.90 -38.99 -6.86
N GLN A 120 -45.62 -38.96 -5.55
CA GLN A 120 -46.29 -39.85 -4.63
C GLN A 120 -47.74 -39.37 -4.62
N LEU A 121 -48.57 -40.01 -5.44
CA LEU A 121 -50.00 -40.03 -5.24
C LEU A 121 -50.23 -40.72 -3.89
N SER A 122 -50.23 -39.94 -2.81
CA SER A 122 -50.85 -40.35 -1.55
C SER A 122 -52.36 -40.37 -1.80
N GLY A 123 -52.83 -41.52 -2.27
CA GLY A 123 -54.24 -41.90 -2.23
C GLY A 123 -54.66 -41.99 -0.77
N SER A 124 -55.70 -41.20 -0.48
CA SER A 124 -56.61 -41.26 0.67
C SER A 124 -57.12 -42.66 0.99
#